data_AF-A0A379B424-F1
#
_entry.id   AF-A0A379B424-F1
#
_cell.length_a   1.000
_cell.length_b   1.000
_cell.length_c   1.000
_cell.angle_alpha   90.00
_cell.angle_beta   90.00
_cell.angle_gamma   90.00
#
_symmetry.space_group_name_H-M   'P 1'
#
loop_
_entity.id
_entity.type
_entity.pdbx_description
1 polymer ?
#
loop_
_entity_poly.entity_id
_entity_poly.type
_entity_poly.pdbx_seq_one_letter_code
_entity_poly.pdbx_strand_id
1 'polypeptide(L)'
;MAEIEHQLEDIISIFNQCFEQEYNTKLIKGGDEPIYLPANEERPYNAIYFARGFYSSALHEISHWLVAGEARRKLEDFGYWYEPDGRSEQQQREFEKVEVKPQAIEWILATAAGFRYFASADNLSGQAGDTRPFKLAVYEQVNYYAQKGLPKRAEKLRKALADFYGTEDKINLAKFDVDRI
;
A
#
# COMPACT_ATOMS: atom_id res chain seq x y z
N MET A 1 7.02 -2.99 -26.90
CA MET A 1 6.48 -1.85 -26.12
C MET A 1 7.62 -1.34 -25.27
N ALA A 2 7.81 -0.03 -25.16
CA ALA A 2 8.80 0.51 -24.23
C ALA A 2 8.42 0.07 -22.81
N GLU A 3 9.42 -0.33 -22.02
CA GLU A 3 9.23 -0.67 -20.62
C GLU A 3 8.85 0.61 -19.86
N ILE A 4 7.78 0.57 -19.07
CA ILE A 4 7.38 1.71 -18.25
C ILE A 4 8.43 1.84 -17.15
N GLU A 5 9.10 2.99 -17.07
CA GLU A 5 10.04 3.28 -16.01
C GLU A 5 9.29 3.94 -14.84
N HIS A 6 9.44 3.39 -13.63
CA HIS A 6 8.79 3.89 -12.42
C HIS A 6 9.79 4.67 -11.56
N GLN A 7 9.63 6.00 -11.52
CA GLN A 7 10.45 6.88 -10.68
C GLN A 7 9.77 7.14 -9.32
N LEU A 8 10.56 7.43 -8.29
CA LEU A 8 10.01 7.78 -6.98
C LEU A 8 9.27 9.11 -7.02
N GLU A 9 9.76 10.05 -7.83
CA GLU A 9 9.18 11.36 -8.03
C GLU A 9 7.75 11.26 -8.59
N ASP A 10 7.46 10.24 -9.39
CA ASP A 10 6.14 9.99 -9.95
C ASP A 10 5.12 9.72 -8.83
N ILE A 11 5.36 8.68 -8.02
CA ILE A 11 4.42 8.26 -6.98
C ILE A 11 4.27 9.32 -5.89
N ILE A 12 5.35 10.03 -5.55
CA ILE A 12 5.30 11.17 -4.63
C ILE A 12 4.42 12.29 -5.20
N SER A 13 4.65 12.68 -6.46
CA SER A 13 3.89 13.76 -7.10
C SER A 13 2.42 13.40 -7.26
N ILE A 14 2.11 12.18 -7.72
CA ILE A 14 0.75 11.67 -7.91
C ILE A 14 0.01 11.63 -6.56
N PHE A 15 0.65 11.11 -5.51
CA PHE A 15 0.06 11.06 -4.17
C PHE A 15 -0.23 12.48 -3.63
N ASN A 16 0.76 13.38 -3.70
CA ASN A 16 0.62 14.73 -3.17
C ASN A 16 -0.46 15.53 -3.92
N GLN A 17 -0.54 15.40 -5.25
CA GLN A 17 -1.63 15.99 -6.04
C GLN A 17 -3.01 15.47 -5.60
N CYS A 18 -3.10 14.20 -5.20
CA CYS A 18 -4.35 13.63 -4.71
C CYS A 18 -4.72 14.09 -3.30
N PHE A 19 -3.76 14.24 -2.38
CA PHE A 19 -4.08 14.26 -0.95
C PHE A 19 -3.46 15.40 -0.13
N GLU A 20 -2.52 16.16 -0.67
CA GLU A 20 -1.89 17.26 0.07
C GLU A 20 -2.93 18.33 0.44
N GLN A 21 -3.72 18.79 -0.52
CA GLN A 21 -4.70 19.86 -0.26
C GLN A 21 -5.91 19.37 0.56
N GLU A 22 -6.45 18.19 0.25
CA GLU A 22 -7.70 17.69 0.85
C GLU A 22 -7.49 17.03 2.21
N TYR A 23 -6.35 16.36 2.42
CA TYR A 23 -6.05 15.59 3.64
C TYR A 23 -4.84 16.10 4.41
N ASN A 24 -4.22 17.21 3.97
CA ASN A 24 -2.99 17.73 4.55
C ASN A 24 -1.92 16.63 4.73
N THR A 25 -1.79 15.74 3.74
CA THR A 25 -0.91 14.56 3.83
C THR A 25 0.07 14.54 2.66
N LYS A 26 1.36 14.34 2.96
CA LYS A 26 2.43 14.23 1.97
C LYS A 26 3.09 12.87 2.02
N LEU A 27 3.52 12.37 0.86
CA LEU A 27 4.42 11.23 0.74
C LEU A 27 5.87 11.71 0.67
N ILE A 28 6.76 11.12 1.46
CA ILE A 28 8.14 11.56 1.61
C ILE A 28 9.06 10.33 1.57
N LYS A 29 10.16 10.43 0.83
CA LYS A 29 11.24 9.42 0.88
C LYS A 29 11.90 9.48 2.26
N GLY A 30 11.76 8.41 3.03
CA GLY A 30 12.36 8.26 4.35
C GLY A 30 13.78 7.69 4.32
N GLY A 31 14.25 7.31 5.51
CA GLY A 31 15.50 6.59 5.72
C GLY A 31 15.29 5.08 5.62
N ASP A 32 15.71 4.36 6.66
CA ASP A 32 15.67 2.89 6.68
C ASP A 32 14.32 2.30 7.10
N GLU A 33 13.54 3.03 7.90
CA GLU A 33 12.26 2.59 8.43
C GLU A 33 11.11 3.46 7.90
N PRO A 34 9.96 2.86 7.57
CA PRO A 34 8.77 3.62 7.25
C PRO A 34 8.12 4.16 8.53
N ILE A 35 7.42 5.30 8.41
CA ILE A 35 6.63 5.83 9.52
C ILE A 35 5.55 6.79 9.02
N TYR A 36 4.36 6.69 9.59
CA TYR A 36 3.35 7.75 9.48
C TYR A 36 3.42 8.71 10.68
N LEU A 37 3.54 10.00 10.41
CA LEU A 37 3.51 11.03 11.43
C LEU A 37 2.36 12.03 11.19
N PRO A 38 1.45 12.24 12.16
CA PRO A 38 0.45 13.29 12.05
C PRO A 38 1.10 14.69 12.08
N ALA A 39 0.35 15.67 11.60
CA ALA A 39 0.71 17.08 11.67
C ALA A 39 0.85 17.54 13.14
N ASN A 40 1.81 18.41 13.41
CA ASN A 40 2.00 19.07 14.69
C ASN A 40 2.44 20.54 14.48
N GLU A 41 2.82 21.23 15.55
CA GLU A 41 3.21 22.65 15.49
C GLU A 41 4.49 22.88 14.67
N GLU A 42 5.43 21.94 14.70
CA GLU A 42 6.70 22.04 13.97
C GLU A 42 6.56 21.64 12.49
N ARG A 43 5.67 20.68 12.21
CA ARG A 43 5.36 20.16 10.88
C ARG A 43 3.85 20.26 10.65
N PRO A 44 3.35 21.32 9.99
CA PRO A 44 1.92 21.56 9.82
C PRO A 44 1.27 20.68 8.74
N TYR A 45 1.79 19.46 8.52
CA TYR A 45 1.26 18.46 7.59
C TYR A 45 1.50 17.03 8.11
N ASN A 46 0.60 16.12 7.76
CA ASN A 46 0.78 14.69 7.98
C ASN A 46 1.81 14.16 6.96
N ALA A 47 2.67 13.24 7.38
CA ALA A 47 3.73 12.71 6.55
C ALA A 47 3.70 11.18 6.56
N ILE A 48 3.73 10.59 5.37
CA ILE A 48 4.00 9.17 5.17
C ILE A 48 5.44 9.06 4.69
N TYR A 49 6.32 8.54 5.52
CA TYR A 49 7.70 8.24 5.16
C TYR A 49 7.80 6.79 4.73
N PHE A 50 8.27 6.53 3.51
CA PHE A 50 8.52 5.17 3.03
C PHE A 50 10.02 4.85 3.02
N ALA A 51 10.35 3.58 3.20
CA ALA A 51 11.72 3.15 3.44
C ALA A 51 12.55 3.01 2.16
N ARG A 52 13.86 3.29 2.28
CA ARG A 52 14.95 2.91 1.37
C ARG A 52 14.83 3.39 -0.08
N GLY A 53 13.85 4.22 -0.40
CA GLY A 53 13.65 4.71 -1.77
C GLY A 53 13.16 3.62 -2.72
N PHE A 54 12.34 2.67 -2.26
CA PHE A 54 11.71 1.68 -3.15
C PHE A 54 10.28 2.07 -3.50
N TYR A 55 9.92 1.95 -4.78
CA TYR A 55 8.58 2.22 -5.27
C TYR A 55 7.53 1.29 -4.61
N SER A 56 7.89 0.01 -4.40
CA SER A 56 7.05 -0.93 -3.65
C SER A 56 6.84 -0.50 -2.21
N SER A 57 7.87 0.01 -1.53
CA SER A 57 7.71 0.54 -0.16
C SER A 57 6.75 1.74 -0.14
N ALA A 58 6.86 2.65 -1.12
CA ALA A 58 5.90 3.74 -1.25
C ALA A 58 4.46 3.25 -1.45
N LEU A 59 4.23 2.28 -2.34
CA LEU A 59 2.91 1.68 -2.54
C LEU A 59 2.37 1.02 -1.26
N HIS A 60 3.22 0.32 -0.52
CA HIS A 60 2.86 -0.34 0.72
C HIS A 60 2.38 0.66 1.78
N GLU A 61 3.18 1.69 2.09
CA GLU A 61 2.84 2.70 3.10
C GLU A 61 1.57 3.50 2.74
N ILE A 62 1.41 3.83 1.45
CA ILE A 62 0.19 4.46 0.96
C ILE A 62 -1.02 3.55 1.20
N SER A 63 -0.88 2.25 0.96
CA SER A 63 -1.97 1.28 1.13
C SER A 63 -2.42 1.19 2.59
N HIS A 64 -1.48 1.20 3.54
CA HIS A 64 -1.79 1.33 4.97
C HIS A 64 -2.56 2.61 5.28
N TRP A 65 -2.09 3.75 4.79
CA TRP A 65 -2.78 5.04 5.00
C TRP A 65 -4.19 5.09 4.40
N LEU A 66 -4.40 4.42 3.26
CA LEU A 66 -5.69 4.30 2.59
C LEU A 66 -6.70 3.45 3.39
N VAL A 67 -6.23 2.42 4.09
CA VAL A 67 -7.03 1.59 5.01
C VAL A 67 -7.30 2.32 6.33
N ALA A 68 -6.32 3.05 6.86
CA ALA A 68 -6.43 3.73 8.15
C ALA A 68 -7.55 4.78 8.17
N GLY A 69 -8.51 4.62 9.08
CA GLY A 69 -9.62 5.55 9.30
C GLY A 69 -9.19 6.89 9.92
N GLU A 70 -10.10 7.86 9.99
CA GLU A 70 -9.76 9.22 10.45
C GLU A 70 -9.16 9.26 11.86
N ALA A 71 -9.74 8.52 12.81
CA ALA A 71 -9.23 8.46 14.19
C ALA A 71 -7.80 7.88 14.24
N ARG A 72 -7.52 6.88 13.40
CA ARG A 72 -6.21 6.23 13.31
C ARG A 72 -5.15 7.16 12.73
N ARG A 73 -5.50 7.99 11.74
CA ARG A 73 -4.61 9.00 11.16
C ARG A 73 -4.24 10.16 12.10
N LYS A 74 -4.77 10.19 13.32
CA LYS A 74 -4.35 11.12 14.38
C LYS A 74 -3.24 10.56 15.27
N LEU A 75 -2.86 9.29 15.07
CA LEU A 75 -1.84 8.59 15.84
C LEU A 75 -0.61 8.35 14.96
N GLU A 76 0.56 8.42 15.59
CA GLU A 76 1.80 7.91 14.99
C GLU A 76 1.62 6.46 14.57
N ASP A 77 2.07 6.16 13.36
CA ASP A 77 1.94 4.85 12.70
C ASP A 77 0.54 4.22 12.81
N PHE A 78 -0.48 5.07 12.73
CA PHE A 78 -1.89 4.71 12.86
C PHE A 78 -2.25 4.05 14.21
N GLY A 79 -1.36 4.09 15.20
CA GLY A 79 -1.48 3.37 16.46
C GLY A 79 -1.45 1.85 16.28
N TYR A 80 -0.83 1.35 15.22
CA TYR A 80 -0.43 -0.05 15.13
C TYR A 80 0.78 -0.29 16.04
N TRP A 81 0.91 -1.52 16.53
CA TRP A 81 2.05 -1.89 17.37
C TRP A 81 3.03 -2.67 16.52
N TYR A 82 4.30 -2.26 16.56
CA TYR A 82 5.37 -2.95 15.84
C TYR A 82 5.64 -4.30 16.52
N GLU A 83 5.35 -5.40 15.82
CA GLU A 83 5.81 -6.72 16.23
C GLU A 83 7.10 -7.03 15.47
N PRO A 84 8.25 -7.18 16.16
CA PRO A 84 9.51 -7.41 15.48
C PRO A 84 9.50 -8.73 14.72
N ASP A 85 10.41 -8.79 13.74
CA ASP A 85 10.68 -9.98 12.94
C ASP A 85 11.02 -11.20 13.82
N GLY A 86 10.79 -12.42 13.30
CA GLY A 86 10.92 -13.66 14.06
C GLY A 86 9.60 -14.20 14.63
N ARG A 87 8.48 -13.85 13.99
CA ARG A 87 7.14 -14.30 14.40
C ARG A 87 6.98 -15.80 14.22
N SER A 88 6.32 -16.43 15.19
CA SER A 88 5.83 -17.81 15.06
C SER A 88 4.75 -17.91 13.99
N GLU A 89 4.47 -19.11 13.50
CA GLU A 89 3.42 -19.33 12.50
C GLU A 89 2.05 -18.78 12.98
N GLN A 90 1.71 -18.97 14.25
CA GLN A 90 0.45 -18.45 14.79
C GLN A 90 0.40 -16.91 14.80
N GLN A 91 1.49 -16.25 15.20
CA GLN A 91 1.60 -14.79 15.15
C GLN A 91 1.54 -14.28 13.71
N GLN A 92 2.18 -14.99 12.78
CA GLN A 92 2.12 -14.69 11.35
C GLN A 92 0.68 -14.70 10.84
N ARG A 93 -0.14 -15.69 11.24
CA ARG A 93 -1.56 -15.75 10.83
C ARG A 93 -2.40 -14.59 11.36
N GLU A 94 -2.12 -14.10 12.57
CA GLU A 94 -2.83 -12.93 13.11
C GLU A 94 -2.43 -11.65 12.38
N PHE A 95 -1.14 -11.52 12.03
CA PHE A 95 -0.67 -10.41 11.21
C PHE A 95 -1.26 -10.42 9.80
N GLU A 96 -1.25 -11.58 9.14
CA GLU A 96 -1.80 -11.74 7.78
C GLU A 96 -3.25 -11.25 7.69
N LYS A 97 -4.07 -11.43 8.74
CA LYS A 97 -5.45 -10.94 8.79
C LYS A 97 -5.56 -9.42 8.69
N VAL A 98 -4.64 -8.68 9.31
CA VAL A 98 -4.65 -7.21 9.25
C VAL A 98 -4.03 -6.70 7.94
N GLU A 99 -3.15 -7.48 7.32
CA GLU A 99 -2.48 -7.18 6.05
C GLU A 99 -3.32 -7.43 4.79
N VAL A 100 -4.39 -8.24 4.87
CA VAL A 100 -5.20 -8.58 3.68
C VAL A 100 -5.66 -7.33 2.91
N LYS A 101 -6.13 -6.29 3.62
CA LYS A 101 -6.65 -5.07 2.98
C LYS A 101 -5.55 -4.17 2.43
N PRO A 102 -4.49 -3.83 3.19
CA PRO A 102 -3.33 -3.11 2.65
C PRO A 102 -2.77 -3.79 1.40
N GLN A 103 -2.47 -5.09 1.45
CA GLN A 103 -1.89 -5.84 0.33
C GLN A 103 -2.80 -5.91 -0.90
N ALA A 104 -4.12 -6.02 -0.71
CA ALA A 104 -5.07 -5.99 -1.83
C ALA A 104 -5.11 -4.61 -2.50
N ILE A 105 -5.08 -3.53 -1.72
CA ILE A 105 -5.00 -2.16 -2.26
C ILE A 105 -3.64 -1.97 -2.97
N GLU A 106 -2.55 -2.43 -2.37
CA GLU A 106 -1.20 -2.35 -2.94
C GLU A 106 -1.15 -3.03 -4.31
N TRP A 107 -1.68 -4.24 -4.43
CA TRP A 107 -1.73 -4.97 -5.70
C TRP A 107 -2.57 -4.24 -6.76
N ILE A 108 -3.70 -3.64 -6.37
CA ILE A 108 -4.54 -2.85 -7.27
C ILE A 108 -3.81 -1.60 -7.75
N LEU A 109 -3.14 -0.87 -6.85
CA LEU A 109 -2.38 0.34 -7.18
C LEU A 109 -1.17 0.01 -8.05
N ALA A 110 -0.43 -1.06 -7.74
CA ALA A 110 0.67 -1.56 -8.57
C ALA A 110 0.18 -1.89 -9.99
N THR A 111 -0.96 -2.59 -10.10
CA THR A 111 -1.57 -2.92 -11.40
C THR A 111 -2.00 -1.66 -12.17
N ALA A 112 -2.53 -0.64 -11.49
CA ALA A 112 -2.87 0.65 -12.09
C ALA A 112 -1.63 1.45 -12.51
N ALA A 113 -0.50 1.30 -11.81
CA ALA A 113 0.77 1.89 -12.22
C ALA A 113 1.47 1.07 -13.33
N GLY A 114 1.01 -0.14 -13.64
CA GLY A 114 1.76 -1.09 -14.48
C GLY A 114 3.04 -1.60 -13.81
N PHE A 115 3.10 -1.56 -12.48
CA PHE A 115 4.22 -2.00 -11.65
C PHE A 115 4.03 -3.46 -11.19
N ARG A 116 5.14 -4.20 -11.02
CA ARG A 116 5.09 -5.59 -10.56
C ARG A 116 4.90 -5.64 -9.04
N TYR A 117 3.84 -6.32 -8.61
CA TYR A 117 3.54 -6.57 -7.20
C TYR A 117 4.09 -7.93 -6.73
N PHE A 118 4.46 -7.98 -5.44
CA PHE A 118 4.83 -9.19 -4.71
C PHE A 118 4.14 -9.16 -3.35
N ALA A 119 3.52 -10.25 -2.95
CA ALA A 119 2.93 -10.32 -1.61
C ALA A 119 4.04 -10.37 -0.55
N SER A 120 3.99 -9.43 0.40
CA SER A 120 4.93 -9.41 1.53
C SER A 120 4.28 -10.01 2.78
N ALA A 121 4.89 -11.06 3.31
CA ALA A 121 4.54 -11.58 4.63
C ALA A 121 5.30 -10.86 5.76
N ASP A 122 6.26 -10.01 5.41
CA ASP A 122 7.07 -9.16 6.31
C ASP A 122 7.79 -9.91 7.47
N ASN A 123 8.21 -11.15 7.26
CA ASN A 123 8.82 -12.01 8.29
C ASN A 123 10.13 -12.62 7.77
N LEU A 124 11.20 -11.80 7.72
CA LEU A 124 12.48 -12.14 7.10
C LEU A 124 13.29 -13.17 7.90
N SER A 125 13.14 -13.23 9.22
CA SER A 125 13.87 -14.15 10.11
C SER A 125 12.98 -15.19 10.81
N GLY A 126 11.66 -15.13 10.61
CA GLY A 126 10.71 -16.11 11.13
C GLY A 126 10.36 -17.25 10.17
N GLN A 127 9.35 -18.04 10.55
CA GLN A 127 8.79 -19.11 9.73
C GLN A 127 7.45 -18.66 9.18
N ALA A 128 7.44 -18.07 7.98
CA ALA A 128 6.19 -17.66 7.32
C ALA A 128 5.27 -18.85 6.97
N GLY A 129 5.80 -20.08 6.94
CA GLY A 129 5.03 -21.27 6.58
C GLY A 129 4.47 -21.21 5.15
N ASP A 130 3.32 -21.83 4.93
CA ASP A 130 2.59 -21.71 3.66
C ASP A 130 1.92 -20.34 3.54
N THR A 131 2.34 -19.53 2.56
CA THR A 131 1.79 -18.20 2.27
C THR A 131 0.62 -18.24 1.29
N ARG A 132 0.28 -19.40 0.71
CA ARG A 132 -0.82 -19.53 -0.25
C ARG A 132 -2.18 -19.10 0.34
N PRO A 133 -2.56 -19.44 1.59
CA PRO A 133 -3.80 -18.96 2.18
C PRO A 133 -3.89 -17.43 2.24
N PHE A 134 -2.77 -16.77 2.55
CA PHE A 134 -2.69 -15.31 2.58
C PHE A 134 -2.86 -14.70 1.19
N LYS A 135 -2.14 -15.19 0.18
CA LYS A 135 -2.26 -14.71 -1.20
C LYS A 135 -3.69 -14.90 -1.75
N LEU A 136 -4.35 -16.01 -1.42
CA LEU A 136 -5.75 -16.23 -1.76
C LEU A 136 -6.68 -15.23 -1.06
N ALA A 137 -6.46 -14.95 0.24
CA ALA A 137 -7.24 -13.95 0.95
C ALA A 137 -7.08 -12.54 0.36
N VAL A 138 -5.85 -12.17 -0.03
CA VAL A 138 -5.57 -10.90 -0.74
C VAL A 138 -6.32 -10.86 -2.07
N TYR A 139 -6.28 -11.93 -2.86
CA TYR A 139 -7.02 -12.01 -4.13
C TYR A 139 -8.53 -11.91 -3.95
N GLU A 140 -9.11 -12.59 -2.96
CA GLU A 140 -10.54 -12.47 -2.66
C GLU A 140 -10.92 -11.04 -2.24
N GLN A 141 -10.03 -10.35 -1.54
CA GLN A 141 -10.23 -8.94 -1.20
C GLN A 141 -10.13 -8.02 -2.44
N VAL A 142 -9.25 -8.32 -3.40
CA VAL A 142 -9.23 -7.63 -4.71
C VAL A 142 -10.54 -7.87 -5.46
N ASN A 143 -11.01 -9.11 -5.51
CA ASN A 143 -12.27 -9.48 -6.16
C ASN A 143 -13.46 -8.72 -5.54
N TYR A 144 -13.49 -8.63 -4.21
CA TYR A 144 -14.46 -7.81 -3.50
C TYR A 144 -14.40 -6.33 -3.93
N TYR A 145 -13.22 -5.72 -4.00
CA TYR A 145 -13.07 -4.33 -4.43
C TYR A 145 -13.45 -4.10 -5.90
N ALA A 146 -13.16 -5.06 -6.78
CA ALA A 146 -13.57 -5.00 -8.18
C ALA A 146 -15.10 -4.98 -8.34
N GLN A 147 -15.83 -5.73 -7.49
CA GLN A 147 -17.28 -5.84 -7.56
C GLN A 147 -18.02 -4.73 -6.80
N LYS A 148 -17.51 -4.33 -5.62
CA LYS A 148 -18.18 -3.39 -4.71
C LYS A 148 -17.66 -1.95 -4.82
N GLY A 149 -16.52 -1.77 -5.47
CA GLY A 149 -15.81 -0.50 -5.56
C GLY A 149 -14.81 -0.31 -4.43
N LEU A 150 -13.78 0.48 -4.72
CA LEU A 150 -12.76 0.89 -3.75
C LEU A 150 -13.29 2.01 -2.83
N PRO A 151 -12.74 2.13 -1.61
CA PRO A 151 -12.90 3.35 -0.81
C PRO A 151 -12.48 4.59 -1.60
N LYS A 152 -13.17 5.72 -1.38
CA LYS A 152 -13.01 6.96 -2.18
C LYS A 152 -11.55 7.38 -2.38
N ARG A 153 -10.72 7.34 -1.34
CA ARG A 153 -9.30 7.70 -1.43
C ARG A 153 -8.51 6.73 -2.31
N ALA A 154 -8.74 5.42 -2.15
CA ALA A 154 -8.05 4.41 -2.92
C ALA A 154 -8.44 4.49 -4.41
N GLU A 155 -9.72 4.71 -4.70
CA GLU A 155 -10.19 4.91 -6.08
C GLU A 155 -9.58 6.17 -6.72
N LYS A 156 -9.50 7.28 -5.96
CA LYS A 156 -8.87 8.52 -6.43
C LYS A 156 -7.42 8.30 -6.85
N LEU A 157 -6.64 7.62 -6.01
CA LEU A 157 -5.24 7.33 -6.34
C LEU A 157 -5.10 6.32 -7.48
N ARG A 158 -5.91 5.26 -7.50
CA ARG A 158 -5.91 4.25 -8.59
C ARG A 158 -6.11 4.92 -9.95
N LYS A 159 -7.08 5.84 -10.05
CA LYS A 159 -7.33 6.61 -11.28
C LYS A 159 -6.13 7.47 -11.65
N ALA A 160 -5.59 8.23 -10.71
CA ALA A 160 -4.43 9.09 -10.96
C ALA A 160 -3.20 8.31 -11.44
N LEU A 161 -2.95 7.12 -10.88
CA LEU A 161 -1.89 6.22 -11.35
C LEU A 161 -2.16 5.69 -12.77
N ALA A 162 -3.38 5.21 -13.03
CA ALA A 162 -3.76 4.70 -14.34
C ALA A 162 -3.64 5.78 -15.43
N ASP A 163 -4.10 6.98 -15.13
CA ASP A 163 -4.01 8.13 -16.03
C ASP A 163 -2.55 8.54 -16.30
N PHE A 164 -1.70 8.58 -15.26
CA PHE A 164 -0.30 8.95 -15.40
C PHE A 164 0.51 7.94 -16.22
N TYR A 165 0.35 6.64 -15.95
CA TYR A 165 1.09 5.57 -16.63
C TYR A 165 0.42 5.06 -17.91
N GLY A 166 -0.72 5.64 -18.30
CA GLY A 166 -1.46 5.24 -19.49
C GLY A 166 -1.96 3.79 -19.45
N THR A 167 -2.33 3.31 -18.26
CA THR A 167 -2.88 1.95 -18.08
C THR A 167 -4.41 1.94 -18.10
N GLU A 168 -5.01 0.81 -17.79
CA GLU A 168 -6.45 0.63 -17.88
C GLU A 168 -7.16 1.23 -16.65
N ASP A 169 -8.13 2.12 -16.87
CA ASP A 169 -8.94 2.70 -15.79
C ASP A 169 -10.04 1.76 -15.25
N LYS A 170 -9.67 0.51 -14.90
CA LYS A 170 -10.54 -0.45 -14.23
C LYS A 170 -9.76 -1.54 -13.49
N ILE A 171 -10.39 -2.17 -12.51
CA ILE A 171 -9.84 -3.37 -11.87
C ILE A 171 -10.19 -4.58 -12.75
N ASN A 172 -9.28 -4.94 -13.65
CA ASN A 172 -9.43 -6.10 -14.53
C ASN A 172 -8.90 -7.36 -13.84
N LEU A 173 -9.80 -8.21 -13.33
CA LEU A 173 -9.44 -9.43 -12.59
C LEU A 173 -8.53 -10.40 -13.35
N ALA A 174 -8.50 -10.36 -14.69
CA ALA A 174 -7.58 -11.16 -15.49
C ALA A 174 -6.09 -10.80 -15.28
N LYS A 175 -5.78 -9.65 -14.65
CA LYS A 175 -4.42 -9.22 -14.32
C LYS A 175 -3.96 -9.68 -12.92
N PHE A 176 -4.85 -10.30 -12.14
CA PHE A 176 -4.59 -10.69 -10.75
C PHE A 176 -4.42 -12.21 -10.66
N ASP A 177 -3.20 -12.68 -10.92
CA ASP A 177 -2.82 -14.09 -10.86
C ASP A 177 -2.07 -14.38 -9.56
N VAL A 178 -2.70 -15.16 -8.67
CA VAL A 178 -2.17 -15.53 -7.34
C VAL A 178 -0.85 -16.29 -7.44
N ASP A 179 -0.62 -17.03 -8.52
CA ASP A 179 0.60 -17.82 -8.68
C ASP A 179 1.79 -16.99 -9.20
N ARG A 180 1.60 -15.68 -9.46
CA ARG A 180 2.64 -14.76 -9.96
C ARG A 180 3.12 -13.71 -8.97
N ILE A 181 2.55 -13.69 -7.76
CA ILE A 181 2.80 -12.71 -6.70
C ILE A 181 3.41 -13.33 -5.46
#